data_AF-A0A968P4Z4-F1
#
_entry.id   AF-A0A968P4Z4-F1
#
_cell.length_a   1.000
_cell.length_b   1.000
_cell.length_c   1.000
_cell.angle_alpha   90.00
_cell.angle_beta   90.00
_cell.angle_gamma   90.00
#
_symmetry.space_group_name_H-M   'P 1'
#
loop_
_entity.id
_entity.type
_entity.pdbx_description
1 polymer ?
#
loop_
_entity_poly.entity_id
_entity_poly.type
_entity_poly.pdbx_seq_one_letter_code
_entity_poly.pdbx_strand_id
1 'polypeptide(L)'
;FLPPPGYLDLTDEQKTAAEALREQARTELEPLHEQIRTLHEQLRTAVESTNPDATAIGQLVISIHNQRVQIRTLLEGYGQRFAALLTPEQLTKWENFKELRRPRRGGPDGPWGPPGDEEIDI
;
A
#
# COMPACT_ATOMS: atom_id res chain seq x y z
N PHE A 1 -5.32 -3.54 -3.53
CA PHE A 1 -4.96 -4.93 -3.92
C PHE A 1 -6.19 -5.59 -4.52
N LEU A 2 -6.05 -6.33 -5.62
CA LEU A 2 -7.17 -6.85 -6.41
C LEU A 2 -7.67 -8.21 -5.92
N PRO A 3 -8.93 -8.57 -6.21
CA PRO A 3 -9.40 -9.91 -5.96
C PRO A 3 -8.74 -10.92 -6.92
N PRO A 4 -8.66 -12.21 -6.52
CA PRO A 4 -8.21 -13.27 -7.41
C PRO A 4 -9.02 -13.27 -8.73
N PRO A 5 -8.42 -13.71 -9.86
CA PRO A 5 -9.06 -13.63 -11.19
C PRO A 5 -10.47 -14.24 -11.28
N GLY A 6 -10.76 -15.28 -10.49
CA GLY A 6 -12.07 -15.97 -10.49
C GLY A 6 -13.10 -15.41 -9.50
N TYR A 7 -12.78 -14.38 -8.72
CA TYR A 7 -13.72 -13.87 -7.70
C TYR A 7 -14.87 -13.01 -8.27
N LEU A 8 -14.60 -12.34 -9.39
CA LEU A 8 -15.56 -11.43 -10.02
C LEU A 8 -16.23 -12.04 -11.26
N ASP A 9 -15.95 -13.30 -11.60
CA ASP A 9 -16.52 -13.96 -12.78
C ASP A 9 -16.39 -13.08 -14.05
N LEU A 10 -15.20 -12.53 -14.28
CA LEU A 10 -14.95 -11.59 -15.39
C LEU A 10 -15.14 -12.28 -16.74
N THR A 11 -15.73 -11.56 -17.70
CA THR A 11 -15.74 -11.99 -19.11
C THR A 11 -14.32 -11.96 -19.69
N ASP A 12 -14.08 -12.65 -20.81
CA ASP A 12 -12.75 -12.69 -21.43
C ASP A 12 -12.28 -11.31 -21.92
N GLU A 13 -13.22 -10.49 -22.38
CA GLU A 13 -12.98 -9.08 -22.72
C GLU A 13 -12.58 -8.26 -21.49
N GLN A 14 -13.28 -8.44 -20.35
CA GLN A 14 -12.95 -7.78 -19.09
C GLN A 14 -11.60 -8.24 -18.53
N LYS A 15 -11.25 -9.53 -18.65
CA LYS A 15 -9.94 -10.07 -18.25
C LYS A 15 -8.82 -9.41 -19.05
N THR A 16 -8.97 -9.33 -20.36
CA THR A 16 -7.98 -8.72 -21.26
C THR A 16 -7.76 -7.24 -20.89
N ALA A 17 -8.83 -6.48 -20.69
CA ALA A 17 -8.74 -5.08 -20.25
C ALA A 17 -8.12 -4.94 -18.85
N ALA A 18 -8.46 -5.84 -17.92
CA ALA A 18 -7.91 -5.85 -16.58
C ALA A 18 -6.41 -6.17 -16.56
N GLU A 19 -5.95 -7.09 -17.39
CA GLU A 19 -4.55 -7.45 -17.55
C GLU A 19 -3.73 -6.29 -18.10
N ALA A 20 -4.21 -5.64 -19.17
CA ALA A 20 -3.57 -4.44 -19.71
C ALA A 20 -3.44 -3.33 -18.66
N LEU A 21 -4.51 -3.07 -17.89
CA LEU A 21 -4.45 -2.12 -16.78
C LEU A 21 -3.43 -2.56 -15.72
N ARG A 22 -3.35 -3.86 -15.38
CA ARG A 22 -2.42 -4.37 -14.36
C ARG A 22 -0.97 -4.18 -14.79
N GLU A 23 -0.69 -4.45 -16.05
CA GLU A 23 0.64 -4.31 -16.64
C GLU A 23 1.06 -2.84 -16.65
N GLN A 24 0.15 -1.93 -17.03
CA GLN A 24 0.38 -0.50 -16.92
C GLN A 24 0.67 -0.07 -15.47
N ALA A 25 -0.16 -0.48 -14.51
CA ALA A 25 0.05 -0.14 -13.11
C ALA A 25 1.38 -0.69 -12.58
N ARG A 26 1.79 -1.90 -13.01
CA ARG A 26 3.08 -2.48 -12.64
C ARG A 26 4.23 -1.61 -13.14
N THR A 27 4.22 -1.23 -14.41
CA THR A 27 5.25 -0.37 -15.03
C THR A 27 5.36 0.98 -14.33
N GLU A 28 4.23 1.57 -13.91
CA GLU A 28 4.24 2.85 -13.20
C GLU A 28 4.67 2.72 -11.73
N LEU A 29 4.41 1.58 -11.07
CA LEU A 29 4.74 1.33 -9.66
C LEU A 29 6.18 0.85 -9.43
N GLU A 30 6.76 0.13 -10.38
CA GLU A 30 8.11 -0.42 -10.29
C GLU A 30 9.16 0.63 -9.89
N PRO A 31 9.29 1.79 -10.57
CA PRO A 31 10.26 2.80 -10.19
C PRO A 31 10.00 3.42 -8.81
N LEU A 32 8.73 3.51 -8.38
CA LEU A 32 8.39 4.04 -7.05
C LEU A 32 8.81 3.07 -5.94
N HIS A 33 8.65 1.76 -6.16
CA HIS A 33 9.14 0.75 -5.23
C HIS A 33 10.65 0.73 -5.13
N GLU A 34 11.36 0.85 -6.26
CA GLU A 34 12.82 0.93 -6.27
C GLU A 34 13.30 2.16 -5.51
N GLN A 35 12.70 3.34 -5.74
CA GLN A 35 13.02 4.55 -4.99
C GLN A 35 12.81 4.39 -3.48
N ILE A 36 11.71 3.76 -3.06
CA ILE A 36 11.46 3.48 -1.63
C ILE A 36 12.51 2.54 -1.05
N ARG A 37 12.95 1.52 -1.79
CA ARG A 37 14.02 0.61 -1.33
C ARG A 37 15.32 1.38 -1.09
N THR A 38 15.75 2.16 -2.07
CA THR A 38 16.94 3.02 -1.96
C THR A 38 16.84 3.98 -0.79
N LEU A 39 15.69 4.63 -0.60
CA LEU A 39 15.48 5.56 0.52
C LEU A 39 15.52 4.85 1.88
N HIS A 40 15.00 3.62 2.00
CA HIS A 40 15.12 2.86 3.24
C HIS A 40 16.58 2.44 3.54
N GLU A 41 17.37 2.10 2.52
CA GLU A 41 18.79 1.78 2.69
C GLU A 41 19.60 3.02 3.15
N GLN A 42 19.31 4.18 2.57
CA GLN A 42 19.88 5.46 2.99
C GLN A 42 19.47 5.81 4.43
N LEU A 43 18.20 5.61 4.76
CA LEU A 43 17.69 5.83 6.11
C LEU A 43 18.38 4.93 7.13
N ARG A 44 18.53 3.64 6.82
CA ARG A 44 19.24 2.69 7.68
C ARG A 44 20.67 3.14 7.93
N THR A 45 21.40 3.46 6.85
CA THR A 45 22.78 3.94 6.92
C THR A 45 22.90 5.23 7.76
N ALA A 46 21.98 6.17 7.59
CA ALA A 46 21.99 7.44 8.33
C ALA A 46 21.78 7.25 9.84
N VAL A 47 20.85 6.36 10.21
CA VAL A 47 20.54 6.03 11.61
C VAL A 47 21.67 5.25 12.29
N GLU A 48 22.36 4.37 11.55
CA GLU A 48 23.46 3.55 12.06
C GLU A 48 24.81 4.29 12.11
N SER A 49 24.87 5.54 11.64
CA SER A 49 26.10 6.32 11.61
C SER A 49 26.57 6.74 13.01
N THR A 50 27.88 6.97 13.17
CA THR A 50 28.50 7.34 14.46
C THR A 50 27.96 8.66 15.04
N ASN A 51 27.46 9.56 14.18
CA ASN A 51 26.85 10.82 14.57
C ASN A 51 25.62 11.09 13.68
N PRO A 52 24.44 10.52 14.02
CA PRO A 52 23.26 10.61 13.18
C PRO A 52 22.72 12.04 13.13
N ASP A 53 22.52 12.54 11.90
CA ASP A 53 21.87 13.83 11.67
C ASP A 53 20.34 13.66 11.61
N ALA A 54 19.67 14.13 12.66
CA ALA A 54 18.21 14.08 12.77
C ALA A 54 17.49 14.80 11.61
N THR A 55 18.07 15.87 11.07
CA THR A 55 17.47 16.62 9.96
C THR A 55 17.50 15.80 8.68
N ALA A 56 18.66 15.20 8.36
CA ALA A 56 18.81 14.33 7.20
C ALA A 56 17.90 13.09 7.29
N ILE A 57 17.83 12.47 8.47
CA ILE A 57 16.92 11.34 8.75
C ILE A 57 15.45 11.75 8.54
N GLY A 58 15.04 12.92 9.06
CA GLY A 58 13.69 13.43 8.89
C GLY A 58 13.32 13.66 7.41
N GLN A 59 14.24 14.20 6.61
CA GLN A 59 14.04 14.39 5.17
C GLN A 59 13.87 13.05 4.42
N LEU A 60 14.64 12.02 4.78
CA LEU A 60 14.49 10.68 4.21
C LEU A 60 13.12 10.07 4.54
N VAL A 61 12.65 10.21 5.79
CA VAL A 61 11.32 9.72 6.20
C VAL A 61 10.19 10.43 5.44
N ILE A 62 10.26 11.76 5.30
CA ILE A 62 9.29 12.53 4.51
C ILE A 62 9.32 12.08 3.05
N SER A 63 10.50 11.82 2.49
CA SER A 63 10.64 11.36 1.10
C SER A 63 9.99 9.99 0.90
N ILE A 64 10.21 9.04 1.83
CA ILE A 64 9.54 7.73 1.82
C ILE A 64 8.02 7.90 1.91
N HIS A 65 7.54 8.78 2.78
CA HIS A 65 6.11 9.05 2.92
C HIS A 65 5.51 9.56 1.61
N ASN A 66 6.14 10.53 0.96
CA ASN A 66 5.68 11.09 -0.31
C ASN A 66 5.59 10.01 -1.41
N GLN A 67 6.57 9.11 -1.50
CA GLN A 67 6.53 8.00 -2.44
C GLN A 67 5.39 7.02 -2.14
N ARG A 68 5.13 6.71 -0.87
CA ARG A 68 3.98 5.88 -0.46
C ARG A 68 2.64 6.53 -0.81
N VAL A 69 2.53 7.85 -0.68
CA VAL A 69 1.33 8.60 -1.09
C VAL A 69 1.13 8.49 -2.61
N GLN A 70 2.19 8.65 -3.40
CA GLN A 70 2.12 8.49 -4.87
C GLN A 70 1.65 7.09 -5.27
N ILE A 71 2.22 6.04 -4.66
CA ILE A 71 1.78 4.65 -4.88
C ILE A 71 0.30 4.49 -4.55
N ARG A 72 -0.15 5.06 -3.42
CA ARG A 72 -1.56 4.98 -3.01
C ARG A 72 -2.48 5.67 -4.03
N THR A 73 -2.15 6.88 -4.46
CA THR A 73 -2.90 7.61 -5.48
C THR A 73 -3.00 6.81 -6.79
N LEU A 74 -1.90 6.19 -7.20
CA LEU A 74 -1.86 5.36 -8.41
C LEU A 74 -2.77 4.13 -8.28
N LEU A 75 -2.70 3.43 -7.15
CA LEU A 75 -3.54 2.27 -6.87
C LEU A 75 -5.04 2.64 -6.76
N GLU A 76 -5.36 3.82 -6.22
CA GLU A 76 -6.73 4.33 -6.17
C GLU A 76 -7.24 4.64 -7.59
N GLY A 77 -6.45 5.33 -8.42
CA GLY A 77 -6.78 5.60 -9.83
C GLY A 77 -6.94 4.32 -10.65
N TYR A 78 -6.05 3.35 -10.45
CA TYR A 78 -6.19 2.01 -11.04
C TYR A 78 -7.50 1.33 -10.60
N GLY A 79 -7.83 1.40 -9.31
CA GLY A 79 -9.07 0.85 -8.77
C GLY A 79 -10.31 1.45 -9.43
N GLN A 80 -10.33 2.76 -9.64
CA GLN A 80 -11.43 3.45 -10.34
C GLN A 80 -11.55 3.00 -11.80
N ARG A 81 -10.44 2.88 -12.54
CA ARG A 81 -10.44 2.40 -13.93
C ARG A 81 -10.91 0.95 -14.03
N PHE A 82 -10.47 0.10 -13.09
CA PHE A 82 -10.92 -1.29 -13.02
C PHE A 82 -12.42 -1.38 -12.70
N ALA A 83 -12.91 -0.58 -11.76
CA ALA A 83 -14.34 -0.51 -11.41
C ALA A 83 -15.22 -0.16 -12.62
N ALA A 84 -14.74 0.72 -13.49
CA ALA A 84 -15.45 1.12 -14.70
C ALA A 84 -15.60 0.00 -15.74
N LEU A 85 -14.83 -1.09 -15.63
CA LEU A 85 -14.97 -2.28 -16.47
C LEU A 85 -16.03 -3.25 -15.97
N LEU A 86 -16.46 -3.13 -14.72
CA LEU A 86 -17.31 -4.10 -14.05
C LEU A 86 -18.80 -3.84 -14.30
N THR A 87 -19.58 -4.90 -14.35
CA THR A 87 -21.05 -4.79 -14.26
C THR A 87 -21.46 -4.38 -12.84
N PRO A 88 -22.70 -3.88 -12.62
CA PRO A 88 -23.16 -3.49 -11.28
C PRO A 88 -23.04 -4.60 -10.22
N GLU A 89 -23.29 -5.85 -10.62
CA GLU A 89 -23.19 -7.02 -9.75
C GLU A 89 -21.73 -7.31 -9.37
N GLN A 90 -20.82 -7.25 -10.35
CA GLN A 90 -19.39 -7.43 -10.13
C GLN A 90 -18.79 -6.29 -9.30
N LEU A 91 -19.25 -5.06 -9.51
CA LEU A 91 -18.84 -3.89 -8.73
C LEU A 91 -19.19 -4.07 -7.24
N THR A 92 -20.37 -4.61 -6.95
CA THR A 92 -20.80 -4.92 -5.58
C THR A 92 -19.88 -5.95 -4.92
N LYS A 93 -19.53 -7.03 -5.64
CA LYS A 93 -18.53 -8.01 -5.15
C LYS A 93 -17.17 -7.34 -4.91
N TRP A 94 -16.74 -6.45 -5.80
CA TRP A 94 -15.48 -5.73 -5.68
C TRP A 94 -15.42 -4.79 -4.47
N GLU A 95 -16.49 -4.03 -4.20
CA GLU A 95 -16.56 -3.18 -3.00
C GLU A 95 -16.55 -4.00 -1.71
N ASN A 96 -17.30 -5.11 -1.66
CA ASN A 96 -17.26 -6.02 -0.52
C ASN A 96 -15.85 -6.57 -0.28
N PHE A 97 -15.13 -6.93 -1.34
CA PHE A 97 -13.74 -7.36 -1.24
C PHE A 97 -12.82 -6.25 -0.73
N LYS A 98 -13.02 -5.00 -1.16
CA LYS A 98 -12.26 -3.85 -0.66
C LYS A 98 -12.48 -3.65 0.83
N GLU A 99 -13.72 -3.72 1.32
CA GLU A 99 -14.02 -3.59 2.75
C GLU A 99 -13.37 -4.70 3.58
N LEU A 100 -13.42 -5.96 3.12
CA LEU A 100 -12.76 -7.09 3.79
C LEU A 100 -11.23 -6.92 3.90
N ARG A 101 -10.62 -6.22 2.95
CA ARG A 101 -9.18 -5.99 2.89
C ARG A 101 -8.74 -4.66 3.49
N ARG A 102 -9.67 -3.80 3.93
CA ARG A 102 -9.28 -2.64 4.72
C ARG A 102 -8.59 -3.16 5.98
N PRO A 103 -7.35 -2.71 6.27
CA PRO A 103 -6.73 -3.08 7.53
C PRO A 103 -7.69 -2.68 8.65
N ARG A 104 -8.09 -3.66 9.48
CA ARG A 104 -8.88 -3.37 10.68
C ARG A 104 -8.07 -2.36 11.48
N ARG A 105 -8.61 -1.15 11.62
CA ARG A 105 -7.94 -0.04 12.27
C ARG A 105 -7.79 -0.40 13.76
N GLY A 106 -6.59 -0.80 14.17
CA GLY A 106 -6.25 -1.10 15.56
C GLY A 106 -6.61 -2.51 16.03
N GLY A 107 -5.63 -3.42 15.97
CA GLY A 107 -5.53 -4.49 16.96
C GLY A 107 -4.66 -3.99 18.13
N PRO A 108 -4.89 -4.45 19.38
CA PRO A 108 -4.13 -3.99 20.56
C PRO A 108 -2.61 -4.18 20.45
N ASP A 109 -2.13 -5.08 19.59
CA ASP A 109 -0.73 -5.52 19.52
C ASP A 109 0.04 -4.95 18.32
N GLY A 110 -0.16 -3.66 18.01
CA GLY A 110 0.72 -2.97 17.06
C GLY A 110 2.15 -2.84 17.63
N PRO A 111 3.22 -2.90 16.83
CA PRO A 111 4.61 -2.85 17.29
C PRO A 111 5.06 -1.48 17.87
N TRP A 112 4.10 -0.61 18.18
CA TRP A 112 4.27 0.71 18.81
C TRP A 112 3.09 1.04 19.77
N GLY A 113 2.43 0.02 20.33
CA GLY A 113 1.56 0.24 21.49
C GLY A 113 2.42 0.71 22.68
N PRO A 114 1.95 1.66 23.52
CA PRO A 114 2.64 1.93 24.78
C PRO A 114 2.75 0.61 25.56
N PRO A 115 3.88 0.34 26.26
CA PRO A 115 3.97 -0.84 27.11
C PRO A 115 2.78 -0.79 28.06
N GLY A 116 1.96 -1.85 28.04
CA GLY A 116 0.83 -1.99 28.94
C GLY A 116 1.34 -1.81 30.35
N ASP A 117 0.67 -0.92 31.10
CA ASP A 117 0.99 -0.61 32.48
C ASP A 117 1.09 -1.92 33.26
N GLU A 118 2.33 -2.34 33.55
CA GLU A 118 2.61 -3.42 34.47
C GLU A 118 2.18 -2.88 35.84
N GLU A 119 1.00 -3.33 36.25
CA GLU A 119 0.38 -3.09 37.55
C GLU A 119 1.45 -3.36 38.63
N ILE A 120 1.98 -2.27 39.19
CA ILE A 120 2.83 -2.34 40.39
C ILE A 120 1.89 -2.79 41.51
N ASP A 121 1.89 -4.10 41.78
CA ASP A 121 1.35 -4.62 43.04
C ASP A 121 2.16 -4.01 44.19
N ILE A 122 1.45 -3.25 45.02
CA ILE A 122 1.94 -2.51 46.19
C ILE A 122 2.07 -3.47 47.38
#